data_AF-A0A2T3H6D1-F1
#
_entry.id   AF-A0A2T3H6D1-F1
#
_cell.length_a   1.000
_cell.length_b   1.000
_cell.length_c   1.000
_cell.angle_alpha   90.00
_cell.angle_beta   90.00
_cell.angle_gamma   90.00
#
_symmetry.space_group_name_H-M   'P 1'
#
loop_
_entity.id
_entity.type
_entity.pdbx_description
1 polymer ?
#
loop_
_entity_poly.entity_id
_entity_poly.type
_entity_poly.pdbx_seq_one_letter_code
_entity_poly.pdbx_strand_id
1 'polypeptide(L)'
;MEIRNHGAQVSEVAKDKTQQLDGNHGKAVSEVASSKSARHVSQQLMNNAILAAQEEVSLNSGNEPMSLLYRAAIEAINEELAPYMGENALQQVQDQQIDTSPEATADRIVSFATQFFSVYQQQNSSMDFDSQLSGFMDVIGGAIDQGFKEATDILSGLKVLEGDIKAGVDETYSLVQQGLQAFRDSFSTEQE
;
A
#
# COMPACT_ATOMS: atom_id res chain seq x y z
N MET A 1 29.98 -13.22 -8.72
CA MET A 1 28.71 -13.20 -7.97
C MET A 1 27.81 -14.26 -8.58
N GLU A 2 27.52 -15.31 -7.84
CA GLU A 2 26.71 -16.44 -8.31
C GLU A 2 25.24 -16.00 -8.38
N ILE A 3 24.70 -15.84 -9.58
CA ILE A 3 23.27 -15.53 -9.76
C ILE A 3 22.51 -16.84 -9.54
N ARG A 4 22.07 -17.09 -8.31
CA ARG A 4 21.20 -18.24 -8.02
C ARG A 4 19.84 -17.98 -8.67
N ASN A 5 19.49 -18.80 -9.65
CA ASN A 5 18.15 -18.79 -10.24
C ASN A 5 17.12 -19.15 -9.15
N HIS A 6 16.00 -18.45 -9.11
CA HIS A 6 14.90 -18.64 -8.16
C HIS A 6 14.48 -20.13 -8.00
N GLY A 7 14.50 -20.91 -9.08
CA GLY A 7 14.23 -22.35 -9.01
C GLY A 7 15.23 -23.15 -8.16
N ALA A 8 16.48 -22.69 -8.05
CA ALA A 8 17.49 -23.30 -7.19
C ALA A 8 17.21 -23.01 -5.71
N GLN A 9 16.75 -21.80 -5.39
CA GLN A 9 16.40 -21.40 -4.02
C GLN A 9 15.17 -22.16 -3.49
N VAL A 10 14.13 -22.29 -4.33
CA VAL A 10 12.95 -23.11 -3.98
C VAL A 10 13.34 -24.58 -3.81
N SER A 11 14.23 -25.10 -4.65
CA SER A 11 14.72 -26.48 -4.52
C SER A 11 15.58 -26.70 -3.29
N GLU A 12 16.38 -25.72 -2.88
CA GLU A 12 17.23 -25.75 -1.69
C GLU A 12 16.37 -25.80 -0.42
N VAL A 13 15.39 -24.90 -0.31
CA VAL A 13 14.43 -24.87 0.81
C VAL A 13 13.55 -26.12 0.83
N ALA A 14 13.18 -26.68 -0.32
CA ALA A 14 12.45 -27.94 -0.38
C ALA A 14 13.27 -29.16 0.07
N LYS A 15 14.59 -29.13 -0.10
CA LYS A 15 15.52 -30.22 0.25
C LYS A 15 16.06 -30.11 1.67
N ASP A 16 16.13 -28.91 2.23
CA ASP A 16 16.56 -28.70 3.60
C ASP A 16 15.43 -29.05 4.59
N LYS A 17 15.49 -30.28 5.11
CA LYS A 17 14.55 -30.77 6.13
C LYS A 17 15.03 -30.50 7.57
N THR A 18 16.12 -29.77 7.74
CA THR A 18 16.75 -29.58 9.07
C THR A 18 16.14 -28.42 9.86
N GLN A 19 15.35 -27.55 9.23
CA GLN A 19 14.53 -26.55 9.92
C GLN A 19 13.18 -27.15 10.37
N GLN A 20 13.23 -28.24 11.15
CA GLN A 20 12.09 -28.68 11.97
C GLN A 20 12.19 -28.04 13.36
N LEU A 21 11.93 -26.73 13.42
CA LEU A 21 11.56 -26.06 14.66
C LEU A 21 10.28 -25.28 14.36
N ASP A 22 9.15 -25.85 14.75
CA ASP A 22 7.82 -25.21 14.86
C ASP A 22 7.01 -24.83 13.61
N GLY A 23 7.21 -25.44 12.44
CA GLY A 23 6.36 -25.11 11.28
C GLY A 23 6.23 -26.19 10.22
N ASN A 24 5.05 -26.27 9.60
CA ASN A 24 4.78 -27.09 8.42
C ASN A 24 5.74 -26.69 7.28
N HIS A 25 6.66 -27.58 6.90
CA HIS A 25 7.62 -27.44 5.80
C HIS A 25 6.99 -26.87 4.51
N GLY A 26 5.72 -27.19 4.27
CA GLY A 26 4.97 -26.68 3.13
C GLY A 26 4.79 -25.15 3.12
N LYS A 27 4.73 -24.49 4.29
CA LYS A 27 4.61 -23.03 4.38
C LYS A 27 5.90 -22.32 3.98
N ALA A 28 7.05 -22.76 4.48
CA ALA A 28 8.34 -22.18 4.13
C ALA A 28 8.65 -22.32 2.62
N VAL A 29 8.32 -23.47 2.04
CA VAL A 29 8.44 -23.68 0.58
C VAL A 29 7.45 -22.80 -0.20
N SER A 30 6.22 -22.66 0.29
CA SER A 30 5.19 -21.82 -0.32
C SER A 30 5.56 -20.34 -0.28
N GLU A 31 6.10 -19.86 0.84
CA GLU A 31 6.50 -18.48 1.06
C GLU A 31 7.66 -18.09 0.14
N VAL A 32 8.67 -18.95 0.00
CA VAL A 32 9.78 -18.74 -0.93
C VAL A 32 9.34 -18.83 -2.39
N ALA A 33 8.32 -19.65 -2.70
CA ALA A 33 7.75 -19.76 -4.04
C ALA A 33 6.83 -18.59 -4.40
N SER A 34 6.11 -18.00 -3.43
CA SER A 34 5.24 -16.85 -3.63
C SER A 34 6.01 -15.53 -3.60
N SER A 35 7.06 -15.43 -2.78
CA SER A 35 7.76 -14.17 -2.53
C SER A 35 8.46 -13.58 -3.75
N LYS A 36 8.77 -14.36 -4.81
CA LYS A 36 9.46 -13.87 -6.02
C LYS A 36 9.11 -14.67 -7.28
N SER A 37 7.82 -14.90 -7.54
CA SER A 37 7.46 -15.54 -8.80
C SER A 37 8.01 -14.72 -9.99
N ALA A 38 8.56 -15.40 -11.00
CA ALA A 38 9.04 -14.74 -12.23
C ALA A 38 7.93 -13.90 -12.90
N ARG A 39 6.66 -14.18 -12.59
CA ARG A 39 5.53 -13.32 -12.92
C ARG A 39 5.62 -11.96 -12.23
N HIS A 40 5.83 -11.90 -10.92
CA HIS A 40 5.95 -10.63 -10.20
C HIS A 40 7.09 -9.77 -10.75
N VAL A 41 8.26 -10.36 -10.96
CA VAL A 41 9.40 -9.64 -11.55
C VAL A 41 9.12 -9.24 -13.00
N SER A 42 8.50 -10.12 -13.80
CA SER A 42 8.09 -9.79 -15.17
C SER A 42 7.02 -8.71 -15.21
N GLN A 43 6.12 -8.66 -14.23
CA GLN A 43 5.03 -7.69 -14.12
C GLN A 43 5.59 -6.35 -13.67
N GLN A 44 6.52 -6.31 -12.71
CA GLN A 44 7.28 -5.11 -12.35
C GLN A 44 8.14 -4.58 -13.51
N LEU A 45 8.81 -5.46 -14.27
CA LEU A 45 9.58 -5.07 -15.45
C LEU A 45 8.68 -4.57 -16.58
N MET A 46 7.51 -5.19 -16.78
CA MET A 46 6.53 -4.76 -17.77
C MET A 46 5.88 -3.43 -17.37
N ASN A 47 5.57 -3.23 -16.09
CA ASN A 47 5.08 -1.97 -15.55
C ASN A 47 6.14 -0.88 -15.72
N ASN A 48 7.41 -1.15 -15.38
CA ASN A 48 8.50 -0.20 -15.60
C ASN A 48 8.74 0.10 -17.10
N ALA A 49 8.62 -0.89 -17.98
CA ALA A 49 8.77 -0.67 -19.42
C ALA A 49 7.60 0.11 -20.04
N ILE A 50 6.38 -0.11 -19.53
CA ILE A 50 5.17 0.65 -19.91
C ILE A 50 5.25 2.08 -19.38
N LEU A 51 5.85 2.28 -18.20
CA LEU A 51 6.12 3.61 -17.65
C LEU A 51 7.20 4.33 -18.44
N ALA A 52 8.33 3.67 -18.75
CA ALA A 52 9.40 4.25 -19.57
C ALA A 52 8.97 4.57 -21.02
N ALA A 53 8.07 3.77 -21.60
CA ALA A 53 7.51 4.04 -22.93
C ALA A 53 6.49 5.20 -22.92
N GLN A 54 5.90 5.52 -21.77
CA GLN A 54 5.03 6.68 -21.57
C GLN A 54 5.80 7.93 -21.11
N GLU A 55 7.00 7.74 -20.54
CA GLU A 55 7.93 8.79 -20.07
C GLU A 55 8.38 9.74 -21.20
N GLU A 56 8.60 9.25 -22.43
CA GLU A 56 9.00 10.11 -23.56
C GLU A 56 7.85 10.98 -24.12
N VAL A 57 6.59 10.65 -23.82
CA VAL A 57 5.41 11.31 -24.44
C VAL A 57 4.56 12.10 -23.44
N SER A 58 4.55 11.75 -22.15
CA SER A 58 3.57 12.25 -21.16
C SER A 58 4.07 13.29 -20.15
N LEU A 59 5.39 13.53 -20.04
CA LEU A 59 5.99 14.49 -19.07
C LEU A 59 5.60 15.98 -19.25
N ASN A 60 4.74 16.31 -20.22
CA ASN A 60 4.20 17.66 -20.41
C ASN A 60 2.88 17.93 -19.64
N SER A 61 2.32 16.95 -18.92
CA SER A 61 1.04 17.08 -18.22
C SER A 61 1.25 16.92 -16.71
N GLY A 62 1.39 18.02 -15.97
CA GLY A 62 1.85 18.06 -14.55
C GLY A 62 1.06 17.27 -13.48
N ASN A 63 0.07 16.44 -13.85
CA ASN A 63 -0.76 15.64 -12.93
C ASN A 63 -0.30 14.18 -12.75
N GLU A 64 0.55 13.63 -13.61
CA GLU A 64 0.93 12.20 -13.51
C GLU A 64 1.70 11.80 -12.24
N PRO A 65 2.64 12.61 -11.70
CA PRO A 65 3.37 12.27 -10.48
C PRO A 65 2.45 12.07 -9.26
N MET A 66 1.39 12.88 -9.16
CA MET A 66 0.38 12.74 -8.09
C MET A 66 -0.51 11.50 -8.28
N SER A 67 -0.81 11.13 -9.53
CA SER A 67 -1.50 9.87 -9.83
C SER A 67 -0.66 8.65 -9.46
N LEU A 68 0.66 8.70 -9.65
CA LEU A 68 1.58 7.65 -9.21
C LEU A 68 1.62 7.54 -7.69
N LEU A 69 1.68 8.67 -6.97
CA LEU A 69 1.56 8.71 -5.51
C LEU A 69 0.27 8.05 -5.03
N TYR A 70 -0.86 8.45 -5.61
CA TYR A 70 -2.17 7.89 -5.26
C TYR A 70 -2.22 6.38 -5.48
N ARG A 71 -1.72 5.90 -6.63
CA ARG A 71 -1.68 4.46 -6.93
C ARG A 71 -0.81 3.69 -5.92
N ALA A 72 0.40 4.18 -5.61
CA ALA A 72 1.30 3.55 -4.66
C ALA A 72 0.72 3.49 -3.24
N ALA A 73 0.07 4.57 -2.78
CA ALA A 73 -0.59 4.60 -1.48
C ALA A 73 -1.72 3.56 -1.37
N ILE A 74 -2.57 3.45 -2.41
CA ILE A 74 -3.66 2.47 -2.45
C ILE A 74 -3.13 1.03 -2.53
N GLU A 75 -2.04 0.79 -3.26
CA GLU A 75 -1.40 -0.52 -3.32
C GLU A 75 -0.86 -0.98 -1.95
N ALA A 76 -0.16 -0.12 -1.23
CA ALA A 76 0.37 -0.43 0.10
C ALA A 76 -0.74 -0.72 1.13
N ILE A 77 -1.81 0.07 1.12
CA ILE A 77 -2.97 -0.15 2.00
C ILE A 77 -3.62 -1.51 1.69
N ASN A 78 -3.72 -1.89 0.41
CA ASN A 78 -4.28 -3.18 0.03
C ASN A 78 -3.41 -4.36 0.46
N GLU A 79 -2.08 -4.26 0.37
CA GLU A 79 -1.17 -5.33 0.78
C GLU A 79 -1.30 -5.63 2.27
N GLU A 80 -1.31 -4.59 3.10
CA GLU A 80 -1.43 -4.72 4.56
C GLU A 80 -2.82 -5.15 5.02
N LEU A 81 -3.87 -4.70 4.31
CA LEU A 81 -5.24 -5.03 4.68
C LEU A 81 -5.78 -6.31 4.02
N ALA A 82 -5.06 -6.89 3.05
CA ALA A 82 -5.44 -8.13 2.36
C ALA A 82 -5.85 -9.29 3.29
N PRO A 83 -5.17 -9.56 4.42
CA PRO A 83 -5.57 -10.61 5.37
C PRO A 83 -6.95 -10.38 6.00
N TYR A 84 -7.39 -9.13 6.05
CA TYR A 84 -8.64 -8.70 6.67
C TYR A 84 -9.77 -8.48 5.64
N MET A 85 -9.42 -8.20 4.38
CA MET A 85 -10.34 -7.70 3.34
C MET A 85 -10.84 -8.75 2.33
N GLY A 86 -10.07 -9.82 2.09
CA GLY A 86 -10.36 -10.75 0.98
C GLY A 86 -10.10 -10.17 -0.42
N GLU A 87 -10.15 -11.01 -1.47
CA GLU A 87 -9.68 -10.74 -2.85
C GLU A 87 -10.35 -9.57 -3.61
N ASN A 88 -11.38 -8.91 -3.06
CA ASN A 88 -12.23 -7.94 -3.79
C ASN A 88 -12.06 -6.46 -3.35
N ALA A 89 -10.99 -6.10 -2.64
CA ALA A 89 -10.72 -4.69 -2.28
C ALA A 89 -10.49 -3.78 -3.51
N LEU A 90 -10.19 -4.37 -4.67
CA LEU A 90 -9.97 -3.66 -5.93
C LEU A 90 -11.29 -3.34 -6.64
N GLN A 91 -11.87 -2.18 -6.35
CA GLN A 91 -12.71 -1.49 -7.34
C GLN A 91 -11.93 -0.35 -7.98
N GLN A 92 -11.39 -0.67 -9.16
CA GLN A 92 -10.89 0.20 -10.22
C GLN A 92 -10.52 1.64 -9.83
N VAL A 93 -9.22 1.90 -9.70
CA VAL A 93 -8.66 3.24 -9.94
C VAL A 93 -8.86 3.52 -11.44
N GLN A 94 -9.96 4.18 -11.79
CA GLN A 94 -10.36 4.43 -13.16
C GLN A 94 -9.65 5.69 -13.69
N ASP A 95 -8.92 5.56 -14.81
CA ASP A 95 -8.18 6.63 -15.51
C ASP A 95 -9.09 7.69 -16.17
N GLN A 96 -10.01 8.29 -15.42
CA GLN A 96 -10.71 9.51 -15.83
C GLN A 96 -10.06 10.72 -15.16
N GLN A 97 -10.49 11.95 -15.51
CA GLN A 97 -10.04 13.22 -14.92
C GLN A 97 -10.30 13.26 -13.40
N ILE A 98 -9.55 12.47 -12.64
CA ILE A 98 -9.54 12.44 -11.20
C ILE A 98 -8.83 13.71 -10.77
N ASP A 99 -9.51 14.47 -9.92
CA ASP A 99 -8.93 15.63 -9.26
C ASP A 99 -7.70 15.17 -8.46
N THR A 100 -6.50 15.52 -8.89
CA THR A 100 -5.27 15.13 -8.19
C THR A 100 -4.80 16.20 -7.20
N SER A 101 -5.67 17.16 -6.87
CA SER A 101 -5.40 18.07 -5.76
C SER A 101 -5.07 17.28 -4.48
N PRO A 102 -4.20 17.84 -3.63
CA PRO A 102 -3.88 17.23 -2.35
C PRO A 102 -5.11 16.89 -1.51
N GLU A 103 -6.12 17.75 -1.51
CA GLU A 103 -7.37 17.58 -0.77
C GLU A 103 -8.19 16.41 -1.29
N ALA A 104 -8.43 16.35 -2.60
CA ALA A 104 -9.23 15.28 -3.18
C ALA A 104 -8.51 13.91 -3.09
N THR A 105 -7.19 13.92 -3.14
CA THR A 105 -6.37 12.71 -2.94
C THR A 105 -6.38 12.25 -1.49
N ALA A 106 -6.23 13.17 -0.54
CA ALA A 106 -6.29 12.87 0.89
C ALA A 106 -7.66 12.33 1.31
N ASP A 107 -8.75 12.97 0.84
CA ASP A 107 -10.12 12.54 1.12
C ASP A 107 -10.40 11.10 0.67
N ARG A 108 -9.89 10.72 -0.52
CA ARG A 108 -9.99 9.34 -1.01
C ARG A 108 -9.22 8.36 -0.14
N ILE A 109 -7.98 8.68 0.24
CA ILE A 109 -7.15 7.80 1.07
C ILE A 109 -7.83 7.58 2.43
N VAL A 110 -8.28 8.66 3.08
CA VAL A 110 -8.97 8.58 4.37
C VAL A 110 -10.26 7.79 4.24
N SER A 111 -11.15 8.16 3.30
CA SER A 111 -12.42 7.46 3.07
C SER A 111 -12.22 5.97 2.79
N PHE A 112 -11.25 5.64 1.94
CA PHE A 112 -10.91 4.27 1.61
C PHE A 112 -10.41 3.51 2.84
N ALA A 113 -9.48 4.06 3.62
CA ALA A 113 -8.96 3.38 4.80
C ALA A 113 -10.05 3.20 5.87
N THR A 114 -10.83 4.24 6.16
CA THR A 114 -11.78 4.24 7.28
C THR A 114 -13.03 3.42 7.03
N GLN A 115 -13.42 3.15 5.77
CA GLN A 115 -14.62 2.34 5.47
C GLN A 115 -14.53 0.91 6.05
N PHE A 116 -13.33 0.45 6.38
CA PHE A 116 -13.08 -0.90 6.89
C PHE A 116 -13.16 -1.02 8.41
N PHE A 117 -13.41 0.08 9.13
CA PHE A 117 -13.48 0.05 10.59
C PHE A 117 -14.55 -0.93 11.10
N SER A 118 -15.75 -0.93 10.49
CA SER A 118 -16.84 -1.84 10.87
C SER A 118 -16.44 -3.32 10.75
N VAL A 119 -15.67 -3.68 9.72
CA VAL A 119 -15.15 -5.04 9.55
C VAL A 119 -14.12 -5.36 10.63
N TYR A 120 -13.21 -4.44 10.91
CA TYR A 120 -12.22 -4.59 11.98
C TYR A 120 -12.89 -4.79 13.34
N GLN A 121 -13.95 -4.04 13.66
CA GLN A 121 -14.72 -4.19 14.90
C GLN A 121 -15.35 -5.58 15.02
N GLN A 122 -15.94 -6.12 13.95
CA GLN A 122 -16.54 -7.45 13.97
C GLN A 122 -15.51 -8.53 14.27
N GLN A 123 -14.33 -8.44 13.66
CA GLN A 123 -13.23 -9.39 13.84
C GLN A 123 -12.58 -9.28 15.22
N ASN A 124 -12.64 -8.09 15.84
CA ASN A 124 -12.09 -7.81 17.17
C ASN A 124 -13.19 -7.62 18.22
N SER A 125 -14.33 -8.30 18.06
CA SER A 125 -15.53 -8.15 18.91
C SER A 125 -15.35 -8.56 20.38
N SER A 126 -14.22 -9.20 20.72
CA SER A 126 -13.83 -9.49 22.10
C SER A 126 -13.16 -8.32 22.83
N MET A 127 -12.73 -7.29 22.09
CA MET A 127 -12.11 -6.06 22.65
C MET A 127 -13.18 -5.01 22.94
N ASP A 128 -12.88 -4.10 23.87
CA ASP A 128 -13.69 -2.89 24.06
C ASP A 128 -13.53 -1.91 22.89
N PHE A 129 -14.47 -0.97 22.76
CA PHE A 129 -14.53 -0.04 21.65
C PHE A 129 -13.26 0.83 21.52
N ASP A 130 -12.71 1.33 22.63
CA ASP A 130 -11.53 2.20 22.60
C ASP A 130 -10.29 1.41 22.13
N SER A 131 -10.15 0.17 22.59
CA SER A 131 -9.12 -0.76 22.12
C SER A 131 -9.28 -1.08 20.63
N GLN A 132 -10.51 -1.30 20.14
CA GLN A 132 -10.79 -1.51 18.73
C GLN A 132 -10.42 -0.30 17.88
N LEU A 133 -10.83 0.90 18.31
CA LEU A 133 -10.54 2.14 17.60
C LEU A 133 -9.03 2.39 17.57
N SER A 134 -8.34 2.31 18.70
CA SER A 134 -6.89 2.54 18.74
C SER A 134 -6.13 1.53 17.90
N GLY A 135 -6.44 0.23 18.02
CA GLY A 135 -5.79 -0.80 17.23
C GLY A 135 -6.03 -0.65 15.73
N PHE A 136 -7.24 -0.23 15.33
CA PHE A 136 -7.52 0.08 13.93
C PHE A 136 -6.72 1.27 13.42
N MET A 137 -6.67 2.36 14.19
CA MET A 137 -5.90 3.56 13.85
C MET A 137 -4.40 3.25 13.69
N ASP A 138 -3.84 2.41 14.55
CA ASP A 138 -2.44 1.98 14.46
C ASP A 138 -2.17 1.21 13.16
N VAL A 139 -3.07 0.30 12.78
CA VAL A 139 -2.95 -0.50 11.55
C VAL A 139 -3.03 0.39 10.30
N ILE A 140 -4.08 1.20 10.17
CA ILE A 140 -4.25 2.02 8.96
C ILE A 140 -3.24 3.17 8.90
N GLY A 141 -2.87 3.75 10.04
CA GLY A 141 -1.85 4.80 10.11
C GLY A 141 -0.48 4.28 9.66
N GLY A 142 -0.09 3.10 10.14
CA GLY A 142 1.16 2.44 9.71
C GLY A 142 1.19 2.12 8.22
N ALA A 143 0.09 1.56 7.68
CA ALA A 143 0.00 1.24 6.26
C ALA A 143 0.06 2.50 5.36
N ILE A 144 -0.61 3.58 5.77
CA ILE A 144 -0.59 4.86 5.08
C ILE A 144 0.82 5.47 5.11
N ASP A 145 1.48 5.49 6.28
CA ASP A 145 2.84 6.02 6.41
C ASP A 145 3.83 5.27 5.52
N GLN A 146 3.73 3.94 5.48
CA GLN A 146 4.54 3.11 4.58
C GLN A 146 4.27 3.45 3.11
N GLY A 147 3.00 3.50 2.70
CA GLY A 147 2.63 3.81 1.32
C GLY A 147 3.12 5.19 0.86
N PHE A 148 3.00 6.21 1.73
CA PHE A 148 3.53 7.55 1.43
C PHE A 148 5.05 7.56 1.30
N LYS A 149 5.74 6.83 2.17
CA LYS A 149 7.20 6.72 2.10
C LYS A 149 7.63 6.06 0.79
N GLU A 150 7.04 4.92 0.44
CA GLU A 150 7.37 4.19 -0.79
C GLU A 150 7.09 5.03 -2.04
N ALA A 151 5.94 5.70 -2.07
CA ALA A 151 5.60 6.61 -3.16
C ALA A 151 6.58 7.79 -3.28
N THR A 152 6.97 8.39 -2.16
CA THR A 152 7.96 9.46 -2.12
C THR A 152 9.33 8.97 -2.60
N ASP A 153 9.74 7.76 -2.20
CA ASP A 153 10.98 7.13 -2.65
C ASP A 153 10.97 6.88 -4.17
N ILE A 154 9.83 6.46 -4.74
CA ILE A 154 9.64 6.31 -6.19
C ILE A 154 9.77 7.67 -6.89
N LEU A 155 9.04 8.70 -6.45
CA LEU A 155 9.08 10.03 -7.05
C LEU A 155 10.48 10.66 -6.96
N SER A 156 11.18 10.42 -5.85
CA SER A 156 12.59 10.82 -5.69
C SER A 156 13.51 10.05 -6.63
N GLY A 157 13.30 8.74 -6.81
CA GLY A 157 14.07 7.90 -7.73
C GLY A 157 13.92 8.33 -9.20
N LEU A 158 12.72 8.79 -9.55
CA LEU A 158 12.39 9.38 -10.86
C LEU A 158 12.88 10.83 -11.00
N LYS A 159 13.41 11.44 -9.93
CA LYS A 159 13.86 12.84 -9.88
C LYS A 159 12.79 13.86 -10.25
N VAL A 160 11.52 13.55 -9.96
CA VAL A 160 10.38 14.45 -10.19
C VAL A 160 9.86 15.07 -8.89
N LEU A 161 10.35 14.62 -7.73
CA LEU A 161 9.95 15.13 -6.41
C LEU A 161 10.60 16.49 -6.11
N GLU A 162 10.16 17.53 -6.83
CA GLU A 162 10.65 18.89 -6.66
C GLU A 162 9.50 19.89 -6.79
N GLY A 163 9.71 21.12 -6.27
CA GLY A 163 8.76 22.22 -6.40
C GLY A 163 7.33 21.87 -5.96
N ASP A 164 6.37 22.13 -6.85
CA ASP A 164 4.94 21.95 -6.61
C ASP A 164 4.56 20.48 -6.35
N ILE A 165 5.29 19.52 -6.94
CA ILE A 165 5.05 18.08 -6.71
C ILE A 165 5.39 17.73 -5.26
N LYS A 166 6.55 18.20 -4.78
CA LYS A 166 6.94 17.96 -3.38
C LYS A 166 5.95 18.62 -2.42
N ALA A 167 5.55 19.86 -2.69
CA ALA A 167 4.57 20.58 -1.88
C ALA A 167 3.22 19.84 -1.83
N GLY A 168 2.75 19.35 -2.98
CA GLY A 168 1.52 18.57 -3.08
C GLY A 168 1.58 17.23 -2.33
N VAL A 169 2.71 16.52 -2.37
CA VAL A 169 2.92 15.29 -1.59
C VAL A 169 2.86 15.59 -0.09
N ASP A 170 3.63 16.59 0.37
CA ASP A 170 3.69 16.99 1.78
C ASP A 170 2.29 17.43 2.29
N GLU A 171 1.55 18.19 1.48
CA GLU A 171 0.20 18.65 1.80
C GLU A 171 -0.80 17.50 1.85
N THR A 172 -0.74 16.58 0.88
CA THR A 172 -1.60 15.39 0.87
C THR A 172 -1.38 14.57 2.13
N TYR A 173 -0.12 14.33 2.51
CA TYR A 173 0.21 13.59 3.74
C TYR A 173 -0.36 14.28 4.97
N SER A 174 -0.16 15.59 5.09
CA SER A 174 -0.70 16.38 6.20
C SER A 174 -2.22 16.28 6.31
N LEU A 175 -2.93 16.37 5.18
CA LEU A 175 -4.39 16.28 5.13
C LEU A 175 -4.89 14.87 5.46
N VAL A 176 -4.18 13.83 5.05
CA VAL A 176 -4.50 12.44 5.43
C VAL A 176 -4.39 12.27 6.95
N GLN A 177 -3.30 12.73 7.56
CA GLN A 177 -3.11 12.64 9.01
C GLN A 177 -4.21 13.40 9.76
N GLN A 178 -4.60 14.58 9.27
CA GLN A 178 -5.72 15.35 9.83
C GLN A 178 -7.06 14.60 9.67
N GLY A 179 -7.32 13.98 8.52
CA GLY A 179 -8.54 13.21 8.29
C GLY A 179 -8.63 11.96 9.17
N LEU A 180 -7.51 11.27 9.39
CA LEU A 180 -7.42 10.16 10.33
C LEU A 180 -7.70 10.60 11.78
N GLN A 181 -7.14 11.73 12.19
CA GLN A 181 -7.42 12.30 13.50
C GLN A 181 -8.90 12.69 13.64
N ALA A 182 -9.47 13.36 12.63
CA ALA A 182 -10.88 13.74 12.61
C ALA A 182 -11.81 12.51 12.69
N PHE A 183 -11.46 11.42 12.00
CA PHE A 183 -12.16 10.14 12.11
C PHE A 183 -12.10 9.58 13.53
N ARG A 184 -10.94 9.63 14.20
CA ARG A 184 -10.84 9.22 15.61
C ARG A 184 -11.71 10.08 16.52
N ASP A 185 -11.68 11.40 16.31
CA ASP A 185 -12.39 12.37 17.14
C ASP A 185 -13.92 12.31 16.95
N SER A 186 -14.40 11.87 15.79
CA SER A 186 -15.85 11.70 15.56
C SER A 186 -16.48 10.71 16.53
N PHE A 187 -15.73 9.71 17.01
CA PHE A 187 -16.22 8.75 18.01
C PHE A 187 -16.07 9.23 19.46
N SER A 188 -15.25 10.26 19.70
CA SER A 188 -15.14 10.89 21.03
C SER A 188 -16.31 11.85 21.28
N THR A 189 -16.79 12.51 20.22
CA THR A 189 -17.91 13.45 20.27
C THR A 189 -19.27 12.73 20.39
N GLU A 190 -19.36 11.47 19.99
CA GLU A 190 -20.57 10.63 20.13
C GLU A 190 -20.78 10.05 21.55
N GLN A 191 -19.80 10.20 22.45
CA GLN A 191 -19.87 9.66 23.83
C GLN A 191 -20.28 10.68 24.90
N GLU A 192 -20.61 11.94 24.53
CA GLU A 192 -21.22 12.96 25.41
C GLU A 192 -22.74 13.10 25.20
#